data_AF-A0A139PLU3-F1
#
_entry.id   AF-A0A139PLU3-F1
#
_cell.length_a   1.000
_cell.length_b   1.000
_cell.length_c   1.000
_cell.angle_alpha   90.00
_cell.angle_beta   90.00
_cell.angle_gamma   90.00
#
_symmetry.space_group_name_H-M   'P 1'
#
loop_
_entity.id
_entity.type
_entity.pdbx_description
1 polymer ?
#
loop_
_entity_poly.entity_id
_entity_poly.type
_entity_poly.pdbx_seq_one_letter_code
_entity_poly.pdbx_strand_id
1 'polypeptide(L)' 'MTLAEAKEAYTRRKIVKILEFDTVLLKNGQTATIVEKLSEDTFIADIGDSPKDWDTITITINDIEKVVY' A
#
# COMPACT_ATOMS: atom_id res chain seq x y z
N MET A 1 -17.24 8.47 -10.99
CA MET A 1 -16.57 7.27 -11.52
C MET A 1 -17.63 6.36 -12.11
N THR A 2 -17.51 6.01 -13.38
CA THR A 2 -18.40 5.08 -14.07
C THR A 2 -18.07 3.63 -13.68
N LEU A 3 -18.98 2.70 -13.97
CA LEU A 3 -18.74 1.28 -13.72
C LEU A 3 -17.53 0.73 -14.49
N ALA A 4 -17.22 1.32 -15.65
CA ALA A 4 -16.07 0.95 -16.48
C ALA A 4 -14.76 1.44 -15.87
N GLU A 5 -14.71 2.70 -15.42
CA GLU A 5 -13.55 3.29 -14.73
C GLU A 5 -13.25 2.54 -13.42
N ALA A 6 -14.28 2.14 -12.67
CA ALA A 6 -14.14 1.36 -11.44
C ALA A 6 -13.52 -0.03 -11.72
N LYS A 7 -13.97 -0.70 -12.78
CA LYS A 7 -13.44 -2.00 -13.20
C LYS A 7 -11.99 -1.88 -13.69
N GLU A 8 -11.67 -0.87 -14.49
CA GLU A 8 -10.29 -0.68 -14.98
C GLU A 8 -9.33 -0.35 -13.82
N ALA A 9 -9.72 0.52 -12.91
CA ALA A 9 -8.94 0.83 -11.71
C ALA A 9 -8.75 -0.41 -10.82
N TYR A 10 -9.79 -1.22 -10.63
CA TYR A 10 -9.70 -2.49 -9.92
C TYR A 10 -8.76 -3.48 -10.62
N THR A 11 -8.85 -3.61 -11.95
CA THR A 11 -7.96 -4.50 -12.72
C THR A 11 -6.51 -4.04 -12.67
N ARG A 12 -6.21 -2.73 -12.80
CA ARG A 12 -4.83 -2.22 -12.65
C ARG A 12 -4.27 -2.45 -11.26
N ARG A 13 -5.09 -2.26 -10.21
CA ARG A 13 -4.70 -2.57 -8.83
C ARG A 13 -4.42 -4.05 -8.63
N LYS A 14 -5.18 -4.93 -9.30
CA LYS A 14 -4.95 -6.39 -9.25
C LYS A 14 -3.65 -6.84 -9.94
N ILE A 15 -3.09 -6.04 -10.86
CA ILE A 15 -1.83 -6.35 -11.54
C ILE A 15 -0.63 -6.09 -10.61
N VAL A 16 -0.73 -5.12 -9.71
CA VAL A 16 0.30 -4.83 -8.71
C VAL A 16 0.06 -5.71 -7.49
N LYS A 17 0.76 -6.84 -7.42
CA LYS A 17 0.76 -7.70 -6.24
C LYS A 17 1.68 -7.08 -5.19
N ILE A 18 1.11 -6.69 -4.05
CA ILE A 18 1.86 -6.17 -2.90
C ILE A 18 2.13 -7.32 -1.94
N LEU A 19 3.37 -7.44 -1.49
CA LEU A 19 3.87 -8.49 -0.60
C LEU A 19 4.47 -7.89 0.67
N GLU A 20 4.73 -8.75 1.66
CA GLU A 20 5.51 -8.37 2.83
C GLU A 20 6.93 -7.94 2.42
N PHE A 21 7.43 -6.92 3.11
CA PHE A 21 8.69 -6.22 2.89
C PHE A 21 8.77 -5.35 1.63
N ASP A 22 7.73 -5.30 0.80
CA ASP A 22 7.63 -4.29 -0.25
C ASP A 22 7.65 -2.89 0.39
N THR A 23 8.32 -1.95 -0.26
CA THR A 23 8.23 -0.53 0.11
C THR A 23 7.25 0.16 -0.83
N VAL A 24 6.27 0.88 -0.27
CA VAL A 24 5.25 1.59 -1.03
C VAL A 24 5.33 3.09 -0.77
N LEU A 25 5.00 3.88 -1.80
CA LEU A 25 4.72 5.30 -1.67
C LEU A 25 3.24 5.47 -1.37
N LEU A 26 2.91 6.17 -0.30
CA LEU A 26 1.55 6.55 0.07
C LEU A 26 1.16 7.85 -0.63
N LYS A 27 -0.15 8.06 -0.80
CA LYS A 27 -0.70 9.27 -1.45
C LYS A 27 -0.41 10.57 -0.71
N ASN A 28 -0.12 10.50 0.58
CA ASN A 28 0.31 11.66 1.36
C ASN A 28 1.81 11.99 1.18
N GLY A 29 2.53 11.22 0.35
CA GLY A 29 3.94 11.42 0.04
C GLY A 29 4.92 10.67 0.94
N GLN A 30 4.45 10.00 1.99
CA GLN A 30 5.31 9.17 2.86
C GLN A 30 5.58 7.81 2.22
N THR A 31 6.69 7.19 2.60
CA THR A 31 6.98 5.79 2.29
C THR A 31 6.65 4.89 3.48
N ALA A 32 6.14 3.70 3.21
CA ALA A 32 5.86 2.70 4.22
C ALA A 32 6.38 1.33 3.76
N THR A 33 6.88 0.53 4.70
CA THR A 33 7.28 -0.85 4.46
C THR A 33 6.15 -1.78 4.90
N ILE A 34 5.68 -2.65 4.01
CA ILE A 34 4.65 -3.63 4.35
C ILE A 34 5.27 -4.66 5.31
N VAL A 35 4.65 -4.88 6.48
CA VAL A 35 5.13 -5.87 7.46
C VAL A 35 4.22 -7.09 7.55
N GLU A 36 2.94 -6.95 7.24
CA GLU A 36 2.00 -8.06 7.21
C GLU A 36 0.89 -7.81 6.18
N LYS A 37 0.52 -8.87 5.43
CA LYS A 37 -0.60 -8.84 4.50
C LYS A 37 -1.84 -9.47 5.13
N LEU A 38 -2.78 -8.63 5.59
CA LEU A 38 -4.04 -9.08 6.20
C LEU A 38 -5.05 -9.62 5.16
N SER A 39 -5.09 -9.01 3.97
CA SER A 39 -5.95 -9.41 2.85
C SER A 39 -5.30 -9.07 1.50
N GLU A 40 -6.02 -9.12 0.38
CA GLU A 40 -5.50 -8.61 -0.92
C GLU A 40 -5.44 -7.09 -0.99
N ASP A 41 -6.15 -6.38 -0.12
CA ASP A 41 -6.32 -4.92 -0.18
C ASP A 41 -6.00 -4.18 1.13
N THR A 42 -5.65 -4.91 2.19
CA THR A 42 -5.41 -4.37 3.53
C THR A 42 -4.10 -4.93 4.09
N PHE A 43 -3.29 -4.04 4.64
CA PHE A 43 -1.91 -4.31 5.05
C PHE A 43 -1.59 -3.62 6.37
N ILE A 44 -0.67 -4.20 7.13
CA ILE A 44 0.04 -3.50 8.20
C ILE A 44 1.36 -3.01 7.61
N ALA A 45 1.71 -1.76 7.86
CA ALA A 45 2.93 -1.15 7.37
C ALA A 45 3.58 -0.25 8.42
N ASP A 46 4.90 -0.18 8.40
CA ASP A 46 5.67 0.74 9.24
C ASP A 46 6.13 1.95 8.42
N ILE A 47 5.90 3.15 8.96
CA ILE A 47 6.46 4.41 8.46
C ILE A 47 7.59 4.84 9.39
N GLY A 48 8.71 5.28 8.81
CA GLY A 48 9.85 5.85 9.55
C GLY A 48 11.17 5.16 9.20
N ASP A 49 12.28 5.78 9.56
CA ASP A 49 13.61 5.34 9.13
C ASP A 49 14.26 4.36 10.12
N SER A 50 13.76 4.29 11.34
CA SER A 50 14.31 3.42 12.39
C SER A 50 13.26 2.93 13.40
N PRO A 51 13.58 1.87 14.19
CA PRO A 51 12.68 1.40 15.26
C PRO A 51 12.31 2.43 16.34
N LYS A 52 12.99 3.58 16.39
CA LYS A 52 12.71 4.65 17.36
C LYS A 52 11.60 5.59 16.93
N ASP A 53 11.37 5.70 15.61
CA ASP A 53 10.42 6.61 14.98
C ASP A 53 9.38 5.87 14.15
N TRP A 54 9.37 4.54 14.18
CA TRP A 54 8.35 3.76 13.51
C TRP A 54 6.96 4.03 14.05
N ASP A 55 6.05 4.34 13.12
CA ASP A 55 4.61 4.34 13.32
C ASP A 55 4.01 3.17 12.53
N THR A 56 3.43 2.22 13.27
CA THR A 56 2.77 1.05 12.68
C THR A 56 1.33 1.40 12.37
N ILE A 57 0.98 1.37 11.09
CA ILE A 57 -0.32 1.77 10.59
C ILE A 57 -1.00 0.65 9.81
N THR A 58 -2.33 0.66 9.83
CA THR A 58 -3.14 -0.16 8.92
C THR A 58 -3.49 0.68 7.70
N ILE A 59 -3.13 0.20 6.51
CA ILE A 59 -3.40 0.87 5.24
C ILE A 59 -4.18 -0.03 4.30
N THR A 60 -4.86 0.59 3.34
CA THR A 60 -5.51 -0.10 2.23
C THR A 60 -4.77 0.16 0.92
N ILE A 61 -5.04 -0.64 -0.10
CA ILE A 61 -4.55 -0.40 -1.47
C ILE A 61 -4.98 0.98 -2.02
N ASN A 62 -6.00 1.62 -1.43
CA ASN A 62 -6.42 2.96 -1.84
C ASN A 62 -5.49 4.06 -1.31
N ASP A 63 -4.72 3.78 -0.28
CA ASP A 63 -3.78 4.73 0.34
C ASP A 63 -2.41 4.71 -0.38
N ILE A 64 -2.17 3.65 -1.16
CA ILE A 64 -0.94 3.40 -1.89
C ILE A 64 -1.00 4.06 -3.26
N GLU A 65 0.02 4.85 -3.58
CA GLU A 65 0.24 5.45 -4.89
C GLU A 65 0.96 4.47 -5.83
N LYS A 66 2.04 3.84 -5.35
CA LYS A 66 2.82 2.83 -6.09
C LYS A 66 3.75 2.03 -5.18
N VAL A 67 4.18 0.86 -5.66
CA VAL A 67 5.33 0.12 -5.10
C VAL A 67 6.63 0.78 -5.57
N VAL A 68 7.62 0.86 -4.70
CA VAL A 68 8.93 1.51 -4.93
C VAL A 68 10.04 0.47 -5.05
N TYR A 69 10.06 -0.52 -4.16
CA TYR A 69 11.05 -1.61 -4.10
C TYR A 69 10.36 -2.95 -3.88
#